data_AF-A0A383ATJ1-F1
#
_entry.id   AF-A0A383ATJ1-F1
#
_cell.length_a   1.000
_cell.length_b   1.000
_cell.length_c   1.000
_cell.angle_alpha   90.00
_cell.angle_beta   90.00
_cell.angle_gamma   90.00
#
_symmetry.space_group_name_H-M   'P 1'
#
loop_
_entity.id
_entity.type
_entity.pdbx_description
1 polymer ?
#
loop_
_entity_poly.entity_id
_entity_poly.type
_entity_poly.pdbx_seq_one_letter_code
_entity_poly.pdbx_strand_id
1 'polypeptide(L)' 'MKIERMTKGSWGKIRAFFDLQTQEGFTIKGFKLVEGINGLFVGFPSQKGSDDEYRDTIWAERDLKDELT' A
#
# COMPACT_ATOMS: atom_id res chain seq x y z
N MET A 1 -3.75 13.12 2.32
CA MET A 1 -3.08 12.23 3.31
C MET A 1 -1.58 12.54 3.34
N LYS A 2 -0.81 12.04 4.33
CA LYS A 2 0.66 12.16 4.31
C LYS A 2 1.36 10.81 4.51
N ILE A 3 2.55 10.65 3.94
CA ILE A 3 3.42 9.51 4.20
C ILE A 3 4.10 9.75 5.56
N GLU A 4 3.81 8.88 6.52
CA GLU A 4 4.40 8.97 7.86
C GLU A 4 5.76 8.26 7.92
N ARG A 5 5.88 7.14 7.21
CA ARG A 5 7.11 6.35 7.11
C ARG A 5 7.23 5.75 5.72
N MET A 6 8.45 5.73 5.17
CA MET A 6 8.78 4.98 3.96
C MET A 6 10.08 4.21 4.14
N THR A 7 10.08 2.95 3.73
CA THR A 7 11.25 2.08 3.66
C THR A 7 11.44 1.64 2.22
N LYS A 8 12.47 2.16 1.55
CA LYS A 8 12.80 1.79 0.16
C LYS A 8 13.64 0.52 0.14
N GLY A 9 13.51 -0.27 -0.92
CA GLY A 9 14.31 -1.48 -1.13
C GLY A 9 13.90 -2.20 -2.40
N SER A 10 14.35 -3.44 -2.56
CA SER A 10 14.07 -4.23 -3.75
C SER A 10 13.65 -5.64 -3.36
N TRP A 11 12.36 -5.93 -3.50
CA TRP A 11 11.77 -7.25 -3.24
C TRP A 11 10.91 -7.66 -4.42
N GLY A 12 11.56 -8.23 -5.45
CA GLY A 12 10.91 -8.49 -6.73
C GLY A 12 10.39 -7.19 -7.35
N LYS A 13 9.07 -7.09 -7.53
CA LYS A 13 8.40 -5.89 -8.07
C LYS A 13 8.20 -4.78 -7.03
N ILE A 14 8.40 -5.03 -5.73
CA ILE A 14 8.18 -4.04 -4.68
C ILE A 14 9.41 -3.14 -4.55
N ARG A 15 9.18 -1.82 -4.59
CA ARG A 15 10.20 -0.75 -4.52
C ARG A 15 10.23 -0.03 -3.17
N ALA A 16 9.11 -0.01 -2.46
CA ALA A 16 9.04 0.52 -1.11
C ALA A 16 7.86 -0.03 -0.33
N PHE A 17 7.98 -0.01 0.99
CA PHE A 17 6.86 -0.09 1.93
C PHE A 17 6.66 1.26 2.58
N PHE A 18 5.41 1.65 2.81
CA PHE A 18 5.10 2.91 3.47
C PHE A 18 3.81 2.87 4.28
N ASP A 19 3.70 3.82 5.20
CA ASP A 19 2.52 4.02 6.05
C ASP A 19 1.91 5.39 5.73
N LEU A 20 0.58 5.47 5.72
CA LEU A 20 -0.17 6.70 5.47
C LEU A 20 -0.87 7.17 6.73
N GLN A 21 -0.83 8.47 6.99
CA GLN A 21 -1.66 9.10 8.01
C GLN A 21 -2.80 9.88 7.36
N THR A 22 -4.03 9.62 7.80
CA THR A 22 -5.23 10.37 7.43
C THR A 22 -5.28 11.71 8.18
N GLN A 23 -6.12 12.63 7.71
CA GLN A 23 -6.21 13.97 8.35
C GLN A 23 -6.81 13.88 9.77
N GLU A 24 -7.62 12.85 10.01
CA GLU A 24 -8.28 12.53 11.28
C GLU A 24 -7.33 11.84 12.27
N GLY A 25 -6.07 11.62 11.88
CA GLY A 25 -5.02 11.10 12.75
C GLY A 25 -4.83 9.58 12.71
N PHE A 26 -5.58 8.84 11.88
CA PHE A 26 -5.37 7.40 11.74
C PHE A 26 -4.12 7.09 10.92
N THR A 27 -3.29 6.17 11.41
CA THR A 27 -2.16 5.64 10.64
C THR A 27 -2.48 4.27 10.11
N ILE A 28 -2.46 4.13 8.79
CA ILE A 28 -2.69 2.86 8.09
C ILE A 28 -1.33 2.37 7.60
N LYS A 29 -0.97 1.14 7.99
CA LYS A 29 0.36 0.57 7.76
C LYS A 29 0.39 -0.44 6.63
N GLY A 30 1.54 -0.54 5.98
CA GLY A 30 1.82 -1.66 5.08
C GLY A 30 1.39 -1.47 3.63
N PHE A 31 1.27 -0.22 3.17
CA PHE A 31 1.19 0.06 1.74
C PHE A 31 2.51 -0.30 1.05
N LYS A 32 2.42 -0.58 -0.25
CA LYS A 32 3.55 -1.02 -1.08
C LYS A 32 3.59 -0.17 -2.33
N LEU A 33 4.76 0.33 -2.70
CA LEU A 33 5.00 0.86 -4.03
C LEU A 33 5.50 -0.27 -4.92
N VAL A 34 4.75 -0.60 -5.97
CA VAL A 34 4.99 -1.77 -6.82
C VAL A 34 5.22 -1.33 -8.26
N GLU A 35 6.24 -1.90 -8.90
CA GLU A 35 6.51 -1.72 -10.32
C GLU A 35 5.76 -2.77 -11.14
N GLY A 36 4.65 -2.33 -11.74
CA GLY A 36 3.88 -3.09 -12.71
C GLY A 36 4.43 -2.94 -14.13
N ILE A 37 3.80 -3.64 -15.07
CA ILE A 37 4.15 -3.57 -16.49
C ILE A 37 3.87 -2.17 -17.07
N ASN A 38 2.84 -1.49 -16.54
CA ASN A 38 2.39 -0.17 -16.98
C ASN A 38 2.88 0.97 -16.06
N GLY A 39 3.92 0.74 -15.26
CA GLY A 39 4.47 1.72 -14.32
C GLY A 39 4.23 1.41 -12.85
N LEU A 40 4.53 2.40 -12.01
CA LEU A 40 4.41 2.28 -10.56
C LEU A 40 2.95 2.40 -10.12
N PHE A 41 2.54 1.61 -9.13
CA PHE A 41 1.24 1.72 -8.49
C PHE A 41 1.34 1.40 -7.00
N VAL A 42 0.31 1.81 -6.24
CA VAL A 42 0.19 1.54 -4.82
C VAL A 42 -0.59 0.24 -4.58
N GLY A 43 0.07 -0.72 -3.93
CA GLY A 43 -0.57 -1.91 -3.36
C GLY A 43 -1.05 -1.62 -1.94
N PHE A 44 -2.28 -2.04 -1.65
CA PHE A 44 -2.89 -1.87 -0.33
C PHE A 44 -2.27 -2.82 0.73
N PRO A 45 -2.47 -2.50 2.02
CA PRO A 45 -2.16 -3.41 3.12
C PRO A 45 -2.88 -4.74 2.92
N SER A 46 -2.14 -5.83 3.05
CA SER A 46 -2.65 -7.19 2.81
C SER A 46 -1.99 -8.18 3.74
N GLN A 47 -2.72 -9.22 4.13
CA GLN A 47 -2.20 -10.32 4.95
C GLN A 47 -2.29 -11.64 4.19
N LYS A 48 -1.29 -12.52 4.40
CA LYS A 48 -1.31 -13.89 3.88
C LYS A 48 -2.17 -14.76 4.79
N GLY A 49 -3.14 -15.45 4.22
CA GLY A 49 -3.96 -16.45 4.91
C GLY A 49 -3.21 -17.77 5.11
N SER A 50 -3.85 -18.70 5.83
CA SER A 50 -3.36 -20.07 6.01
C SER A 50 -3.38 -20.90 4.72
N ASP A 51 -4.12 -20.42 3.72
CA ASP A 51 -4.23 -20.97 2.37
C ASP A 51 -3.20 -20.38 1.39
N ASP A 52 -2.20 -19.66 1.91
CA ASP A 52 -1.16 -18.97 1.15
C ASP A 52 -1.65 -17.82 0.23
N GLU A 53 -2.94 -17.46 0.28
CA GLU A 53 -3.48 -16.34 -0.48
C GLU A 53 -3.36 -15.02 0.27
N TYR A 54 -3.06 -13.94 -0.46
CA TYR A 54 -3.04 -12.59 0.09
C TYR A 54 -4.39 -11.92 -0.07
N ARG A 55 -4.90 -11.34 1.02
CA ARG A 55 -6.15 -10.58 1.03
C ARG A 55 -5.90 -9.20 1.60
N ASP A 56 -6.51 -8.20 0.98
CA ASP A 56 -6.47 -6.83 1.49
C ASP A 56 -7.10 -6.78 2.88
N THR A 57 -6.49 -6.01 3.78
CA THR A 57 -6.99 -5.83 5.15
C THR A 57 -7.70 -4.50 5.33
N ILE A 58 -7.58 -3.60 4.33
CA ILE A 58 -8.19 -2.28 4.31
C ILE A 58 -8.91 -2.13 2.98
N TRP A 59 -10.17 -1.70 3.04
CA TRP A 59 -10.96 -1.37 1.87
C TRP A 59 -11.21 0.13 1.82
N ALA A 60 -11.00 0.71 0.65
CA ALA A 60 -11.30 2.10 0.36
C ALA A 60 -12.10 2.17 -0.94
N GLU A 61 -13.02 3.13 -1.02
CA GLU A 61 -13.77 3.41 -2.24
C GLU A 61 -12.84 3.82 -3.38
N ARG A 62 -13.25 3.60 -4.64
CA ARG A 62 -12.40 3.79 -5.82
C ARG A 62 -11.79 5.19 -5.88
N ASP A 63 -12.55 6.21 -5.50
CA ASP A 63 -12.12 7.61 -5.55
C ASP A 63 -10.94 7.90 -4.61
N LEU A 64 -10.88 7.20 -3.46
CA LEU A 64 -9.76 7.33 -2.51
C LEU A 64 -8.48 6.61 -3.02
N LYS A 65 -8.62 5.66 -3.95
CA LYS A 65 -7.47 4.98 -4.58
C LYS A 65 -6.80 5.87 -5.62
N ASP A 66 -7.58 6.72 -6.28
CA ASP A 66 -7.08 7.65 -7.29
C ASP A 66 -6.30 8.81 -6.64
N GLU A 67 -6.63 9.21 -5.41
CA GLU A 67 -5.86 10.21 -4.65
C GLU A 67 -4.48 9.70 -4.16
N LEU A 68 -4.23 8.39 -4.27
CA LEU A 68 -2.98 7.74 -3.82
C LEU A 68 -1.99 7.43 -4.96
N THR A 69 -2.37 7.65 -6.22
CA THR A 69 -1.57 7.33 -7.41
C THR A 69 -0.99 8.59 -8.04
#